data_AF-A0A1I2IN47-F1
#
_entry.id   AF-A0A1I2IN47-F1
#
_cell.length_a   1.000
_cell.length_b   1.000
_cell.length_c   1.000
_cell.angle_alpha   90.00
_cell.angle_beta   90.00
_cell.angle_gamma   90.00
#
_symmetry.space_group_name_H-M   'P 1'
#
loop_
_entity.id
_entity.type
_entity.pdbx_description
1 polymer ?
#
loop_
_entity_poly.entity_id
_entity_poly.type
_entity_poly.pdbx_seq_one_letter_code
_entity_poly.pdbx_strand_id
1 'polypeptide(L)'
;MSGSISAQVRRILKGHSDRALIHAVDDAGLEYKIEVPLEAVRGIDLAASQVLVLSWSLQAVPRTTEPRQPSSQSNDTPSAVDRAFMELMTRPRSSTPLAGTATADPNTSARASQGLAELFGVNMSHESQGT
;
A
#
# COMPACT_ATOMS: atom_id res chain seq x y z
N MET A 1 -14.26 -20.41 15.06
CA MET A 1 -14.16 -21.89 15.10
C MET A 1 -12.75 -22.25 15.54
N SER A 2 -12.56 -23.24 16.39
CA SER A 2 -11.23 -23.62 16.90
C SER A 2 -11.16 -25.12 17.16
N GLY A 3 -9.95 -25.68 17.20
CA GLY A 3 -9.72 -27.09 17.43
C GLY A 3 -8.29 -27.39 17.86
N SER A 4 -8.05 -28.64 18.25
CA SER A 4 -6.72 -29.18 18.52
C SER A 4 -6.55 -30.48 17.76
N ILE A 5 -5.33 -30.73 17.29
CA ILE A 5 -4.94 -31.88 16.50
C ILE A 5 -3.77 -32.54 17.20
N SER A 6 -3.79 -33.88 17.29
CA SER A 6 -2.68 -34.69 17.77
C SER A 6 -2.31 -35.69 16.66
N ALA A 7 -1.06 -35.63 16.19
CA ALA A 7 -0.60 -36.46 15.08
C ALA A 7 0.79 -37.04 15.38
N GLN A 8 1.00 -38.33 15.11
CA GLN A 8 2.30 -38.97 15.32
C GLN A 8 3.32 -38.42 14.32
N VAL A 9 4.46 -37.95 14.80
CA VAL A 9 5.56 -37.49 13.95
C VAL A 9 6.18 -38.70 13.25
N ARG A 10 6.14 -38.71 11.92
CA ARG A 10 6.69 -39.79 11.10
C ARG A 10 8.13 -39.53 10.70
N ARG A 11 8.47 -38.26 10.46
CA ARG A 11 9.82 -37.83 10.08
C ARG A 11 9.98 -36.34 10.26
N ILE A 12 11.22 -35.91 10.49
CA ILE A 12 11.64 -34.52 10.45
C ILE A 12 12.69 -34.41 9.34
N LEU A 13 12.39 -33.64 8.31
CA LEU A 13 13.34 -33.37 7.23
C LEU A 13 14.14 -32.11 7.56
N LYS A 14 15.46 -32.25 7.56
CA LYS A 14 16.42 -31.18 7.77
C LYS A 14 17.25 -31.06 6.49
N GLY A 15 17.17 -29.91 5.82
CA GLY A 15 17.90 -29.62 4.59
C GLY A 15 19.03 -28.61 4.80
N HIS A 16 19.37 -27.88 3.76
CA HIS A 16 20.35 -26.77 3.81
C HIS A 16 19.71 -25.43 4.25
N SER A 17 18.43 -25.41 4.57
CA SER A 17 17.73 -24.23 5.08
C SER A 17 17.88 -24.12 6.60
N ASP A 18 17.69 -22.92 7.11
CA ASP A 18 17.42 -22.59 8.51
C ASP A 18 16.09 -23.16 9.04
N ARG A 19 15.33 -23.88 8.22
CA ARG A 19 14.04 -24.50 8.57
C ARG A 19 14.08 -26.02 8.44
N ALA A 20 13.24 -26.66 9.24
CA ALA A 20 12.98 -28.09 9.18
C ALA A 20 11.49 -28.33 8.92
N LEU A 21 11.19 -29.40 8.18
CA LEU A 21 9.81 -29.82 7.92
C LEU A 21 9.46 -31.00 8.84
N ILE A 22 8.49 -30.80 9.73
CA ILE A 22 7.90 -31.87 10.52
C ILE A 22 6.75 -32.48 9.70
N HIS A 23 6.80 -33.80 9.49
CA HIS A 23 5.71 -34.57 8.90
C HIS A 23 5.08 -35.46 9.97
N ALA A 24 3.80 -35.24 10.23
CA ALA A 24 3.01 -36.01 11.19
C ALA A 24 1.72 -36.55 10.58
N VAL A 25 1.20 -37.64 11.12
CA VAL A 25 -0.04 -38.31 10.66
C VAL A 25 -0.91 -38.64 11.86
N ASP A 26 -2.20 -38.30 11.80
CA ASP A 26 -3.16 -38.62 12.88
C ASP A 26 -3.74 -40.04 12.77
N ASP A 27 -4.58 -40.42 13.73
CA ASP A 27 -5.26 -41.73 13.76
C ASP A 27 -6.23 -41.94 12.58
N ALA A 28 -6.70 -40.86 11.94
CA ALA A 28 -7.54 -40.91 10.75
C ALA A 28 -6.73 -40.99 9.44
N GLY A 29 -5.39 -40.94 9.52
CA GLY A 29 -4.49 -40.97 8.38
C GLY A 29 -4.30 -39.60 7.70
N LEU A 30 -4.72 -38.50 8.32
CA LEU A 30 -4.54 -37.16 7.79
C LEU A 30 -3.10 -36.69 8.01
N GLU A 31 -2.47 -36.20 6.93
CA GLU A 31 -1.09 -35.72 6.96
C GLU A 31 -1.01 -34.23 7.33
N TYR A 32 -0.08 -33.94 8.25
CA TYR A 32 0.27 -32.59 8.67
C TYR A 32 1.74 -32.32 8.40
N LYS A 33 2.00 -31.21 7.69
CA LYS A 33 3.34 -30.77 7.29
C LYS A 33 3.54 -29.34 7.77
N ILE A 34 4.45 -29.15 8.73
CA ILE A 34 4.74 -27.83 9.31
C ILE A 34 6.22 -27.51 9.22
N GLU A 35 6.51 -26.32 8.70
CA GLU A 35 7.86 -25.76 8.71
C GLU A 35 8.11 -25.03 10.02
N VAL A 36 9.19 -25.40 10.68
CA VAL A 36 9.64 -24.81 11.94
C VAL A 36 11.10 -24.38 11.82
N PRO A 37 11.58 -23.42 12.63
CA PRO A 37 13.00 -23.13 12.68
C PRO A 37 13.82 -24.38 13.01
N LEU A 38 14.99 -24.53 12.39
CA LEU A 38 15.84 -25.70 12.54
C LEU A 38 16.27 -25.91 14.00
N GLU A 39 16.50 -24.83 14.76
CA GLU A 39 16.79 -24.93 16.18
C GLU A 39 15.69 -25.60 17.00
N ALA A 40 14.42 -25.45 16.61
CA ALA A 40 13.28 -26.00 17.35
C ALA A 40 13.21 -27.53 17.30
N VAL A 41 13.88 -28.15 16.32
CA VAL A 41 13.94 -29.61 16.17
C VAL A 41 15.29 -30.21 16.56
N ARG A 42 16.21 -29.40 17.11
CA ARG A 42 17.50 -29.91 17.59
C ARG A 42 17.30 -30.75 18.85
N GLY A 43 17.91 -31.94 18.87
CA GLY A 43 17.81 -32.86 19.99
C GLY A 43 16.52 -33.69 20.06
N ILE A 44 15.61 -33.54 19.08
CA ILE A 44 14.46 -34.44 18.99
C ILE A 44 14.94 -35.81 18.53
N ASP A 45 14.75 -36.80 19.40
CA ASP A 45 14.91 -38.21 19.06
C ASP A 45 13.60 -38.74 18.45
N LEU A 46 13.67 -39.16 17.19
CA LEU A 46 12.56 -39.77 16.45
C LEU A 46 12.46 -41.29 16.69
N ALA A 47 13.42 -41.90 17.37
CA ALA A 47 13.27 -43.27 17.86
C ALA A 47 12.23 -43.34 18.99
N ALA A 48 12.07 -42.25 19.73
CA ALA A 48 10.94 -42.07 20.63
C ALA A 48 9.66 -41.73 19.83
N SER A 49 8.51 -42.24 20.29
CA SER A 49 7.21 -41.89 19.69
C SER A 49 6.87 -40.44 19.99
N GLN A 50 7.18 -39.54 19.05
CA GLN A 50 6.86 -38.11 19.16
C GLN A 50 5.49 -37.80 18.57
N VAL A 51 4.79 -36.83 19.17
CA VAL A 51 3.48 -36.37 18.72
C VAL A 51 3.53 -34.86 18.45
N LEU A 52 3.04 -34.44 17.29
CA LEU A 52 2.76 -33.05 16.96
C LEU A 52 1.39 -32.70 17.54
N VAL A 53 1.35 -31.69 18.41
CA VAL A 53 0.11 -31.10 18.93
C VAL A 53 -0.06 -29.71 18.30
N LEU A 54 -1.15 -29.50 17.56
CA LEU A 54 -1.46 -28.23 16.90
C LEU A 54 -2.81 -27.70 17.39
N SER A 55 -2.79 -26.54 18.04
CA SER A 55 -3.98 -25.79 18.41
C SER A 55 -4.22 -24.68 17.39
N TRP A 56 -5.44 -24.58 16.87
CA TRP A 56 -5.78 -23.60 15.84
C TRP A 56 -7.13 -22.93 16.10
N SER A 57 -7.27 -21.71 15.56
CA SER A 57 -8.53 -20.99 15.53
C SER A 57 -8.69 -20.23 14.22
N LEU A 58 -9.91 -20.18 13.71
CA LEU A 58 -10.32 -19.36 12.58
C LEU A 58 -11.10 -18.16 13.12
N GLN A 59 -10.59 -16.98 12.76
CA GLN A 59 -11.17 -15.69 13.12
C GLN A 59 -11.68 -15.02 11.84
N ALA A 60 -12.88 -14.45 11.90
CA ALA A 60 -13.41 -13.67 10.78
C ALA A 60 -12.64 -12.35 10.69
N VAL A 61 -12.00 -12.09 9.56
CA VAL A 61 -11.38 -10.79 9.30
C VAL A 61 -12.44 -9.90 8.66
N PRO A 62 -12.77 -8.74 9.24
CA PRO A 62 -13.72 -7.82 8.64
C PRO A 62 -13.19 -7.38 7.27
N ARG A 63 -14.01 -7.53 6.22
CA ARG A 63 -13.68 -6.96 4.92
C ARG A 63 -13.90 -5.46 5.01
N THR A 64 -12.83 -4.68 4.97
CA THR A 64 -12.92 -3.25 4.66
C THR A 64 -13.60 -3.15 3.30
N THR A 65 -14.77 -2.50 3.25
CA THR A 65 -15.43 -2.17 1.99
C THR A 65 -14.45 -1.40 1.12
N GLU A 66 -14.02 -1.99 0.02
CA GLU A 66 -13.27 -1.30 -1.03
C GLU A 66 -14.07 -0.06 -1.47
N PRO A 67 -13.44 1.12 -1.64
CA PRO A 67 -14.13 2.27 -2.19
C PRO A 67 -14.75 1.87 -3.52
N ARG A 68 -16.06 2.01 -3.64
CA ARG A 68 -16.78 1.72 -4.89
C ARG A 68 -16.15 2.56 -5.99
N GLN A 69 -15.41 1.93 -6.90
CA GLN A 69 -14.96 2.57 -8.12
C GLN A 69 -16.21 3.11 -8.83
N PRO A 70 -16.29 4.42 -9.13
CA PRO A 70 -17.41 4.93 -9.90
C PRO A 70 -17.42 4.17 -11.22
N SER A 71 -18.51 3.45 -11.48
CA SER A 71 -18.78 2.88 -12.80
C SER A 71 -18.60 4.01 -13.81
N SER A 72 -17.64 3.87 -14.73
CA SER A 72 -17.56 4.73 -15.90
C SER A 72 -18.88 4.61 -16.63
N GLN A 73 -19.82 5.51 -16.34
CA GLN A 73 -20.91 5.78 -17.25
C GLN A 73 -20.22 6.29 -18.51
N SER A 74 -20.18 5.47 -19.55
CA SER A 74 -20.02 5.92 -20.92
C SER A 74 -21.24 6.80 -21.23
N ASN A 75 -21.23 8.02 -20.70
CA ASN A 75 -21.98 9.09 -21.30
C ASN A 75 -21.28 9.32 -22.63
N ASP A 76 -21.94 8.96 -23.72
CA ASP A 76 -21.65 9.39 -25.10
C ASP A 76 -21.82 10.91 -25.24
N THR A 77 -21.22 11.67 -24.32
CA THR A 77 -20.94 13.08 -24.47
C THR A 77 -19.48 13.16 -24.90
N PRO A 78 -19.19 13.84 -26.03
CA PRO A 78 -17.82 14.04 -26.45
C PRO A 78 -17.04 14.61 -25.27
N SER A 79 -15.87 14.01 -25.00
CA SER A 79 -15.02 14.46 -23.89
C SER A 79 -14.78 15.96 -24.02
N ALA A 80 -14.56 16.66 -22.91
CA ALA A 80 -14.31 18.10 -22.94
C ALA A 80 -13.16 18.47 -23.91
N VAL A 81 -12.21 17.56 -24.12
CA VAL A 81 -11.12 17.69 -25.09
C VAL A 81 -11.64 17.68 -26.53
N ASP A 82 -12.56 16.77 -26.84
CA ASP A 82 -13.15 16.62 -28.18
C ASP A 82 -14.04 17.82 -28.54
N ARG A 83 -14.75 18.38 -27.55
CA ARG A 83 -15.48 19.64 -27.70
C ARG A 83 -14.55 20.82 -27.98
N ALA A 84 -13.48 20.95 -27.21
CA ALA A 84 -12.48 22.02 -27.41
C ALA A 84 -11.78 21.91 -28.77
N PHE A 85 -11.55 20.68 -29.25
CA PHE A 85 -11.00 20.44 -30.58
C PHE A 85 -11.98 20.81 -31.70
N MET A 86 -13.25 20.41 -31.59
CA MET A 86 -14.29 20.83 -32.53
C MET A 86 -14.48 22.35 -32.56
N GLU A 87 -14.43 23.02 -31.39
CA GLU A 87 -14.47 24.49 -31.30
C GLU A 87 -13.25 25.13 -31.95
N LEU A 88 -12.05 24.53 -31.84
CA LEU A 88 -10.85 25.02 -32.51
C LEU A 88 -10.95 24.90 -34.04
N MET A 89 -11.51 23.79 -34.54
CA MET A 89 -11.66 23.52 -35.97
C MET A 89 -12.79 24.33 -36.63
N THR A 90 -13.83 24.68 -35.89
CA THR A 90 -14.94 25.50 -36.39
C THR A 90 -14.74 27.00 -36.19
N ARG A 91 -13.65 27.43 -35.53
CA ARG A 91 -13.37 28.84 -35.30
C ARG A 91 -13.02 29.56 -36.62
N PRO A 92 -13.89 30.46 -37.13
CA PRO A 92 -13.53 31.27 -38.29
C PRO A 92 -12.39 32.22 -37.89
N ARG A 93 -11.29 32.23 -38.66
CA ARG A 93 -10.26 33.28 -38.57
C ARG A 93 -10.85 34.60 -39.06
N SER A 94 -11.61 35.25 -38.21
CA SER A 94 -12.14 36.57 -38.46
C SER A 94 -11.15 37.60 -37.92
N SER A 95 -10.53 38.27 -38.88
CA SER A 95 -9.67 39.45 -38.80
C SER A 95 -10.22 40.58 -37.92
N THR A 96 -9.28 41.25 -37.24
CA THR A 96 -9.36 42.49 -36.44
C THR A 96 -10.24 43.60 -37.07
N PRO A 97 -10.92 44.45 -36.28
CA PRO A 97 -10.30 45.73 -35.87
C PRO A 97 -10.58 46.19 -34.42
N LEU A 98 -9.74 47.15 -34.01
CA LEU A 98 -9.68 47.96 -32.78
C LEU A 98 -11.02 48.30 -32.09
N ALA A 99 -11.02 48.22 -30.74
CA ALA A 99 -11.08 49.38 -29.83
C ALA A 99 -11.53 48.93 -28.43
N GLY A 100 -10.81 49.34 -27.39
CA GLY A 100 -11.27 49.18 -26.00
C GLY A 100 -10.16 48.90 -24.99
N THR A 101 -9.29 49.88 -24.78
CA THR A 101 -8.40 50.00 -23.61
C THR A 101 -9.17 49.79 -22.31
N ALA A 102 -8.81 48.75 -21.55
CA ALA A 102 -8.94 48.72 -20.10
C ALA A 102 -7.68 48.04 -19.53
N THR A 103 -6.83 48.89 -18.97
CA THR A 103 -5.59 48.61 -18.25
C THR A 103 -5.75 47.51 -17.20
N ALA A 104 -4.98 46.43 -17.34
CA ALA A 104 -4.71 45.48 -16.29
C ALA A 104 -3.55 46.01 -15.43
N ASP A 105 -3.83 46.23 -14.15
CA ASP A 105 -2.86 46.63 -13.13
C ASP A 105 -1.99 45.41 -12.73
N PRO A 106 -0.65 45.49 -12.79
CA PRO A 106 0.23 44.37 -12.46
C PRO A 106 0.67 44.44 -11.00
N ASN A 107 -0.09 43.86 -10.07
CA ASN A 107 0.42 43.70 -8.70
C ASN A 107 0.10 42.33 -8.09
N THR A 108 0.53 41.28 -8.78
CA THR A 108 0.43 39.88 -8.34
C THR A 108 1.79 39.24 -8.03
N SER A 109 2.81 40.03 -7.66
CA SER A 109 4.18 39.50 -7.45
C SER A 109 4.76 39.65 -6.05
N ALA A 110 4.06 40.23 -5.07
CA ALA A 110 4.64 40.49 -3.74
C ALA A 110 4.23 39.51 -2.61
N ARG A 111 3.43 38.48 -2.87
CA ARG A 111 2.93 37.56 -1.82
C ARG A 111 3.47 36.12 -1.90
N ALA A 112 4.35 35.81 -2.84
CA ALA A 112 4.93 34.47 -2.97
C ALA A 112 6.16 34.23 -2.06
N SER A 113 6.73 35.29 -1.46
CA SER A 113 8.03 35.20 -0.78
C SER A 113 7.97 35.17 0.75
N GLN A 114 6.79 35.31 1.36
CA GLN A 114 6.65 35.37 2.82
C GLN A 114 6.23 34.05 3.48
N GLY A 115 5.75 33.06 2.72
CA GLY A 115 5.26 31.78 3.27
C GLY A 115 6.32 30.71 3.53
N LEU A 116 7.55 30.87 2.99
CA LEU A 116 8.61 29.86 3.15
C LEU A 116 9.44 30.05 4.42
N ALA A 117 9.50 31.27 4.98
CA ALA A 117 10.29 31.55 6.18
C ALA A 117 9.56 31.12 7.49
N GLU A 118 8.23 31.13 7.51
CA GLU A 118 7.44 30.66 8.67
C GLU A 118 7.41 29.13 8.80
N LEU A 119 7.61 28.39 7.70
CA LEU A 119 7.55 26.92 7.70
C LEU A 119 8.76 26.25 8.36
N PHE A 120 9.91 26.94 8.44
CA PHE A 120 11.16 26.36 8.95
C PHE A 120 11.52 26.75 10.38
N GLY A 121 10.72 27.53 11.11
CA GLY A 121 10.90 27.73 12.55
C GLY A 121 12.32 28.12 13.01
N VAL A 122 13.11 28.80 12.18
CA VAL A 122 14.45 29.28 12.54
C VAL A 122 14.33 30.71 13.04
N ASN A 123 14.15 30.86 14.36
CA ASN A 123 14.40 32.11 15.05
C ASN A 123 15.93 32.33 15.13
N MET A 124 16.54 32.86 14.07
CA MET A 124 17.91 33.38 14.14
C MET A 124 17.87 34.80 14.73
N SER A 125 18.13 34.87 16.03
CA SER A 125 18.54 36.08 16.73
C SER A 125 19.72 36.71 15.98
N HIS A 126 19.56 37.92 15.48
CA HIS A 126 20.65 38.70 14.92
C HIS A 126 21.46 39.32 16.06
N GLU A 127 22.51 38.63 16.49
CA GLU A 127 23.58 39.21 17.28
C GLU A 127 24.43 40.10 16.37
N SER A 128 24.22 41.41 16.45
CA SER A 128 25.06 42.41 15.78
C SER A 128 26.26 42.77 16.66
N GLN A 129 27.45 42.56 16.10
CA GLN A 129 28.75 43.04 16.62
C GLN A 129 28.78 44.55 16.84
N GLY A 130 29.61 44.98 17.79
CA GLY A 130 30.10 46.34 17.91
C GLY A 130 31.38 46.39 18.76
N THR A 131 32.52 46.41 18.06
CA THR A 131 33.84 47.01 18.37
C THR A 131 34.33 47.11 19.82
#